data_AF-A0A0B5QAE3-F1
#
_entry.id   AF-A0A0B5QAE3-F1
#
_cell.length_a   1.000
_cell.length_b   1.000
_cell.length_c   1.000
_cell.angle_alpha   90.00
_cell.angle_beta   90.00
_cell.angle_gamma   90.00
#
_symmetry.space_group_name_H-M   'P 1'
#
loop_
_entity.id
_entity.type
_entity.pdbx_description
1 polymer ?
#
loop_
_entity_poly.entity_id
_entity_poly.type
_entity_poly.pdbx_seq_one_letter_code
_entity_poly.pdbx_strand_id
1 'polypeptide(L)'
;MKNIDEQFISYNRSVRSSMPGYIVIHDTGDPGASAQNEHDYFAGGNRNASADFFVDRDSIIQIIDTDTYYSWHCGDGKGEYGITNSNSLGIEMCLEADGKPSEDTVMNTIDLTRYLMNKYDIGINNVVRHYDASRKICPNSFCDNNWSRWYDFKDKLCDSTIRGEWRLENNKWWYRHEDGSCTRNGWEKINGSWYLFDGEGWMLYNWKKSGDKWYYLGNLEDGSMKSGWLLQNNNWYYLGDEGDGAMKTAWQKIDGEWYYFNNEGIMQTGWIKYNDKDYCLYSNGSMIRNCELYGYRFMEDGMAVKI
;
A
#
# COMPACT_ATOMS: atom_id res chain seq x y z
N MET A 1 0.08 13.87 -5.26
CA MET A 1 -0.23 13.88 -6.69
C MET A 1 -0.16 15.32 -7.15
N LYS A 2 0.49 15.61 -8.27
CA LYS A 2 0.46 16.95 -8.88
C LYS A 2 -0.96 17.29 -9.35
N ASN A 3 -1.27 18.59 -9.45
CA ASN A 3 -2.52 19.02 -10.07
C ASN A 3 -2.55 18.59 -11.54
N ILE A 4 -3.71 18.14 -11.99
CA ILE A 4 -3.98 17.89 -13.41
C ILE A 4 -4.33 19.24 -14.04
N ASP A 5 -3.56 19.64 -15.05
CA ASP A 5 -3.85 20.81 -15.86
C ASP A 5 -4.68 20.39 -17.08
N GLU A 6 -5.92 20.86 -17.15
CA GLU A 6 -6.86 20.51 -18.22
C GLU A 6 -6.69 21.44 -19.42
N GLN A 7 -6.09 20.93 -20.50
CA GLN A 7 -5.86 21.64 -21.76
C GLN A 7 -6.48 20.86 -22.91
N PHE A 8 -7.81 20.92 -23.04
CA PHE A 8 -8.53 20.06 -23.97
C PHE A 8 -8.33 20.42 -25.44
N ILE A 9 -8.03 19.41 -26.26
CA ILE A 9 -7.88 19.57 -27.71
C ILE A 9 -9.18 19.32 -28.48
N SER A 10 -9.24 19.83 -29.72
CA SER A 10 -10.41 19.70 -30.61
C SER A 10 -10.32 18.54 -31.61
N TYR A 11 -9.16 17.89 -31.75
CA TYR A 11 -8.89 16.84 -32.73
C TYR A 11 -8.59 15.50 -32.05
N ASN A 12 -8.40 14.45 -32.85
CA ASN A 12 -7.84 13.16 -32.41
C ASN A 12 -8.62 12.48 -31.27
N ARG A 13 -9.93 12.59 -31.26
CA ARG A 13 -10.78 12.04 -30.21
C ARG A 13 -12.11 11.58 -30.75
N SER A 14 -12.80 10.76 -29.99
CA SER A 14 -14.13 10.27 -30.34
C SER A 14 -15.02 10.22 -29.11
N VAL A 15 -16.34 10.31 -29.32
CA VAL A 15 -17.32 10.32 -28.21
C VAL A 15 -17.33 8.96 -27.56
N ARG A 16 -17.24 8.95 -26.23
CA ARG A 16 -17.29 7.75 -25.40
C ARG A 16 -18.74 7.29 -25.22
N SER A 17 -18.98 5.99 -25.35
CA SER A 17 -20.29 5.36 -25.08
C SER A 17 -20.37 4.65 -23.73
N SER A 18 -19.23 4.41 -23.08
CA SER A 18 -19.11 3.72 -21.80
C SER A 18 -17.84 4.14 -21.06
N MET A 19 -17.88 4.14 -19.73
CA MET A 19 -16.71 4.46 -18.90
C MET A 19 -15.53 3.50 -19.17
N PRO A 20 -14.28 3.99 -19.05
CA PRO A 20 -13.10 3.17 -19.28
C PRO A 20 -13.01 2.04 -18.25
N GLY A 21 -12.59 0.86 -18.70
CA GLY A 21 -12.30 -0.30 -17.85
C GLY A 21 -10.81 -0.60 -17.72
N TYR A 22 -9.95 0.11 -18.45
CA TYR A 22 -8.50 -0.09 -18.51
C TYR A 22 -7.73 1.23 -18.49
N ILE A 23 -6.50 1.18 -17.99
CA ILE A 23 -5.51 2.24 -18.12
C ILE A 23 -4.30 1.64 -18.84
N VAL A 24 -3.92 2.22 -19.96
CA VAL A 24 -2.76 1.79 -20.76
C VAL A 24 -1.64 2.79 -20.55
N ILE A 25 -0.52 2.31 -20.05
CA ILE A 25 0.69 3.09 -19.84
C ILE A 25 1.56 3.05 -21.10
N HIS A 26 2.07 4.21 -21.48
CA HIS A 26 2.92 4.45 -22.64
C HIS A 26 4.13 5.31 -22.27
N ASP A 27 5.08 5.41 -23.19
CA ASP A 27 6.02 6.51 -23.23
C ASP A 27 5.97 7.19 -24.60
N THR A 28 6.26 8.50 -24.61
CA THR A 28 6.02 9.33 -25.79
C THR A 28 6.89 8.93 -26.98
N GLY A 29 8.06 8.35 -26.71
CA GLY A 29 9.06 8.08 -27.73
C GLY A 29 9.70 9.35 -28.31
N ASP A 30 9.55 10.49 -27.63
CA ASP A 30 10.10 11.80 -28.02
C ASP A 30 11.07 12.33 -26.92
N PRO A 31 12.35 11.92 -26.94
CA PRO A 31 13.32 12.31 -25.92
C PRO A 31 13.52 13.83 -25.82
N GLY A 32 13.30 14.37 -24.62
CA GLY A 32 13.50 15.78 -24.30
C GLY A 32 12.26 16.67 -24.50
N ALA A 33 11.15 16.13 -25.00
CA ALA A 33 9.88 16.85 -25.06
C ALA A 33 9.18 16.87 -23.70
N SER A 34 8.68 18.04 -23.28
CA SER A 34 7.85 18.18 -22.09
C SER A 34 6.40 17.80 -22.36
N ALA A 35 5.60 17.64 -21.30
CA ALA A 35 4.16 17.41 -21.44
C ALA A 35 3.46 18.54 -22.22
N GLN A 36 3.94 19.78 -22.07
CA GLN A 36 3.42 20.92 -22.84
C GLN A 36 3.78 20.81 -24.33
N ASN A 37 4.99 20.33 -24.67
CA ASN A 37 5.37 20.15 -26.07
C ASN A 37 4.49 19.10 -26.75
N GLU A 38 4.21 17.99 -26.06
CA GLU A 38 3.31 16.94 -26.54
C GLU A 38 1.88 17.49 -26.72
N HIS A 39 1.35 18.20 -25.72
CA HIS A 39 0.06 18.87 -25.84
C HIS A 39 0.01 19.79 -27.08
N ASP A 40 0.99 20.69 -27.23
CA ASP A 40 1.01 21.67 -28.33
C ASP A 40 1.03 20.99 -29.70
N TYR A 41 1.74 19.87 -29.81
CA TYR A 41 1.79 19.06 -31.02
C TYR A 41 0.40 18.52 -31.41
N PHE A 42 -0.35 17.96 -30.46
CA PHE A 42 -1.70 17.42 -30.67
C PHE A 42 -2.78 18.51 -30.75
N ALA A 43 -2.58 19.66 -30.11
CA ALA A 43 -3.44 20.83 -30.22
C ALA A 43 -3.35 21.48 -31.60
N GLY A 44 -2.17 21.42 -32.23
CA GLY A 44 -1.89 22.01 -33.54
C GLY A 44 -2.57 21.34 -34.74
N GLY A 45 -3.32 20.24 -34.56
CA GLY A 45 -4.15 19.67 -35.63
C GLY A 45 -4.41 18.16 -35.53
N ASN A 46 -5.06 17.62 -36.55
CA ASN A 46 -5.29 16.17 -36.66
C ASN A 46 -3.96 15.43 -36.92
N ARG A 47 -3.71 14.39 -36.14
CA ARG A 47 -2.54 13.48 -36.14
C ARG A 47 -2.93 12.02 -36.30
N ASN A 48 -4.23 11.70 -36.33
CA ASN A 48 -4.75 10.32 -36.33
C ASN A 48 -4.25 9.46 -35.15
N ALA A 49 -3.87 10.13 -34.05
CA ALA A 49 -3.43 9.54 -32.80
C ALA A 49 -3.54 10.61 -31.70
N SER A 50 -3.60 10.20 -30.44
CA SER A 50 -3.56 11.08 -29.26
C SER A 50 -3.35 10.25 -28.00
N ALA A 51 -3.24 10.91 -26.86
CA ALA A 51 -3.34 10.32 -25.53
C ALA A 51 -4.39 11.06 -24.70
N ASP A 52 -4.74 10.55 -23.53
CA ASP A 52 -5.61 11.28 -22.60
C ASP A 52 -4.77 12.21 -21.70
N PHE A 53 -3.58 11.76 -21.30
CA PHE A 53 -2.66 12.47 -20.42
C PHE A 53 -1.21 12.41 -20.90
N PHE A 54 -0.49 13.52 -20.74
CA PHE A 54 0.97 13.58 -20.79
C PHE A 54 1.52 13.91 -19.42
N VAL A 55 2.55 13.18 -19.00
CA VAL A 55 3.15 13.30 -17.67
C VAL A 55 4.65 13.49 -17.80
N ASP A 56 5.17 14.56 -17.22
CA ASP A 56 6.59 14.77 -17.02
C ASP A 56 6.92 14.98 -15.54
N ARG A 57 8.17 15.37 -15.25
CA ARG A 57 8.65 15.60 -13.89
C ARG A 57 7.94 16.78 -13.21
N ASP A 58 7.44 17.74 -13.99
CA ASP A 58 6.97 19.03 -13.51
C ASP A 58 5.44 19.15 -13.54
N SER A 59 4.77 18.42 -14.42
CA SER A 59 3.36 18.62 -14.74
C SER A 59 2.63 17.33 -15.16
N ILE A 60 1.31 17.38 -15.05
CA ILE A 60 0.37 16.41 -15.63
C ILE A 60 -0.60 17.23 -16.47
N ILE A 61 -0.63 17.02 -17.78
CA ILE A 61 -1.55 17.70 -18.69
C ILE A 61 -2.57 16.69 -19.21
N GLN A 62 -3.85 16.98 -18.96
CA GLN A 62 -4.96 16.23 -19.52
C GLN A 62 -5.44 16.91 -20.81
N ILE A 63 -5.40 16.19 -21.92
CA ILE A 63 -5.73 16.76 -23.23
C ILE A 63 -7.08 16.30 -23.78
N ILE A 64 -7.65 15.24 -23.20
CA ILE A 64 -8.99 14.72 -23.53
C ILE A 64 -9.87 14.77 -22.29
N ASP A 65 -11.08 15.32 -22.41
CA ASP A 65 -12.12 15.15 -21.39
C ASP A 65 -12.54 13.67 -21.38
N THR A 66 -12.07 12.96 -20.37
CA THR A 66 -12.14 11.50 -20.25
C THR A 66 -13.54 10.99 -19.90
N ASP A 67 -14.42 11.87 -19.41
CA ASP A 67 -15.82 11.53 -19.12
C ASP A 67 -16.70 11.58 -20.38
N THR A 68 -16.32 12.38 -21.37
CA THR A 68 -17.08 12.58 -22.62
C THR A 68 -16.44 11.88 -23.83
N TYR A 69 -15.11 11.80 -23.87
CA TYR A 69 -14.37 11.35 -25.04
C TYR A 69 -13.34 10.26 -24.71
N TYR A 70 -12.80 9.67 -25.76
CA TYR A 70 -11.65 8.78 -25.69
C TYR A 70 -10.60 9.17 -26.75
N SER A 71 -9.32 9.00 -26.38
CA SER A 71 -8.15 9.22 -27.23
C SER A 71 -7.90 8.06 -28.21
N TRP A 72 -7.09 8.29 -29.25
CA TRP A 72 -6.68 7.27 -30.22
C TRP A 72 -5.25 6.81 -29.94
N HIS A 73 -5.05 6.19 -28.77
CA HIS A 73 -3.73 6.00 -28.17
C HIS A 73 -3.14 4.60 -28.37
N CYS A 74 -3.93 3.53 -28.28
CA CYS A 74 -3.40 2.18 -28.19
C CYS A 74 -3.37 1.41 -29.52
N GLY A 75 -3.89 1.97 -30.62
CA GLY A 75 -3.84 1.33 -31.94
C GLY A 75 -4.29 -0.13 -31.87
N ASP A 76 -5.47 -0.34 -31.32
CA ASP A 76 -5.98 -1.61 -30.73
C ASP A 76 -6.16 -2.80 -31.68
N GLY A 77 -5.72 -2.72 -32.94
CA GLY A 77 -5.87 -3.80 -33.90
C GLY A 77 -7.33 -4.23 -34.12
N LYS A 78 -8.30 -3.34 -33.85
CA LYS A 78 -9.75 -3.63 -33.82
C LYS A 78 -10.19 -4.48 -32.62
N GLY A 79 -9.51 -4.36 -31.49
CA GLY A 79 -9.86 -5.00 -30.22
C GLY A 79 -9.50 -6.47 -30.13
N GLU A 80 -8.48 -6.93 -30.88
CA GLU A 80 -8.02 -8.32 -30.89
C GLU A 80 -7.74 -8.86 -29.47
N TYR A 81 -7.24 -8.00 -28.57
CA TYR A 81 -6.87 -8.36 -27.20
C TYR A 81 -7.86 -7.82 -26.14
N GLY A 82 -9.03 -7.32 -26.57
CA GLY A 82 -10.08 -6.81 -25.67
C GLY A 82 -9.82 -5.43 -25.05
N ILE A 83 -8.64 -4.86 -25.25
CA ILE A 83 -8.28 -3.48 -24.86
C ILE A 83 -8.35 -2.62 -26.12
N THR A 84 -9.12 -1.54 -26.06
CA THR A 84 -9.46 -0.68 -27.20
C THR A 84 -9.37 0.78 -26.81
N ASN A 85 -9.20 1.65 -27.80
CA ASN A 85 -9.22 3.10 -27.57
C ASN A 85 -10.47 3.53 -26.79
N SER A 86 -11.64 2.95 -27.08
CA SER A 86 -12.91 3.35 -26.47
C SER A 86 -13.15 2.82 -25.05
N ASN A 87 -12.46 1.76 -24.63
CA ASN A 87 -12.61 1.20 -23.28
C ASN A 87 -11.39 1.43 -22.38
N SER A 88 -10.41 2.21 -22.82
CA SER A 88 -9.24 2.55 -22.02
C SER A 88 -8.96 4.04 -21.92
N LEU A 89 -8.03 4.37 -21.03
CA LEU A 89 -7.33 5.65 -20.94
C LEU A 89 -5.87 5.44 -21.33
N GLY A 90 -5.28 6.39 -22.04
CA GLY A 90 -3.86 6.42 -22.41
C GLY A 90 -3.09 7.47 -21.60
N ILE A 91 -2.09 7.02 -20.85
CA ILE A 91 -1.14 7.89 -20.14
C ILE A 91 0.23 7.75 -20.80
N GLU A 92 0.76 8.86 -21.31
CA GLU A 92 2.06 8.96 -21.95
C GLU A 92 3.09 9.58 -20.99
N MET A 93 4.13 8.80 -20.65
CA MET A 93 5.27 9.32 -19.91
C MET A 93 6.23 10.04 -20.85
N CYS A 94 6.49 11.31 -20.59
CA CYS A 94 7.52 12.08 -21.29
C CYS A 94 8.91 11.54 -20.93
N LEU A 95 9.82 11.64 -21.90
CA LEU A 95 11.17 11.10 -21.79
C LEU A 95 12.18 12.23 -21.60
N GLU A 96 13.15 12.03 -20.72
CA GLU A 96 14.31 12.89 -20.63
C GLU A 96 15.17 12.74 -21.90
N ALA A 97 16.19 13.58 -22.07
CA ALA A 97 17.06 13.56 -23.25
C ALA A 97 17.80 12.22 -23.48
N ASP A 98 17.88 11.36 -22.46
CA ASP A 98 18.47 10.01 -22.56
C ASP A 98 17.46 8.94 -23.02
N GLY A 99 16.23 9.34 -23.34
CA GLY A 99 15.16 8.46 -23.79
C GLY A 99 14.49 7.66 -22.68
N LYS A 100 14.65 8.05 -21.41
CA LYS A 100 14.00 7.41 -20.26
C LYS A 100 13.21 8.42 -19.46
N PRO A 101 12.07 8.04 -18.85
CA PRO A 101 11.39 8.91 -17.92
C PRO A 101 12.24 9.05 -16.65
N SER A 102 12.29 10.26 -16.08
CA SER A 102 12.84 10.46 -14.74
C SER A 102 12.00 9.73 -13.69
N GLU A 103 12.60 9.44 -12.53
CA GLU A 103 11.86 8.81 -11.42
C GLU A 103 10.69 9.69 -10.94
N ASP A 104 10.84 11.03 -11.00
CA ASP A 104 9.73 11.96 -10.73
C ASP A 104 8.56 11.74 -11.70
N THR A 105 8.85 11.59 -13.01
CA THR A 105 7.83 11.31 -14.04
C THR A 105 7.14 9.97 -13.80
N VAL A 106 7.90 8.92 -13.50
CA VAL A 106 7.35 7.58 -13.19
C VAL A 106 6.42 7.67 -11.98
N MET A 107 6.82 8.40 -10.94
CA MET A 107 6.01 8.53 -9.74
C MET A 107 4.77 9.41 -9.92
N ASN A 108 4.87 10.50 -10.68
CA ASN A 108 3.69 11.30 -11.07
C ASN A 108 2.69 10.44 -11.85
N THR A 109 3.19 9.54 -12.71
CA THR A 109 2.38 8.59 -13.48
C THR A 109 1.71 7.57 -12.57
N ILE A 110 2.40 7.05 -11.55
CA ILE A 110 1.80 6.16 -10.54
C ILE A 110 0.67 6.88 -9.80
N ASP A 111 0.89 8.12 -9.35
CA ASP A 111 -0.12 8.88 -8.61
C ASP A 111 -1.35 9.18 -9.47
N LEU A 112 -1.15 9.60 -10.73
CA LEU A 112 -2.23 9.76 -11.71
C LEU A 112 -2.97 8.43 -11.95
N THR A 113 -2.25 7.33 -12.10
CA THR A 113 -2.84 6.01 -12.31
C THR A 113 -3.73 5.61 -11.14
N ARG A 114 -3.28 5.81 -9.88
CA ARG A 114 -4.10 5.54 -8.69
C ARG A 114 -5.36 6.40 -8.64
N TYR A 115 -5.23 7.69 -8.96
CA TYR A 115 -6.38 8.60 -9.04
C TYR A 115 -7.41 8.11 -10.06
N LEU A 116 -6.98 7.73 -11.26
CA LEU A 116 -7.86 7.24 -12.32
C LEU A 116 -8.47 5.88 -12.00
N MET A 117 -7.69 4.99 -11.36
CA MET A 117 -8.21 3.71 -10.83
C MET A 117 -9.38 3.96 -9.88
N ASN A 118 -9.25 4.90 -8.95
CA ASN A 118 -10.31 5.24 -8.02
C ASN A 118 -11.49 5.96 -8.71
N LYS A 119 -11.21 6.92 -9.61
CA LYS A 119 -12.24 7.69 -10.33
C LYS A 119 -13.18 6.78 -11.14
N TYR A 120 -12.62 5.76 -11.79
CA TYR A 120 -13.34 4.91 -12.73
C TYR A 120 -13.56 3.47 -12.25
N ASP A 121 -13.22 3.16 -10.99
CA ASP A 121 -13.30 1.81 -10.42
C ASP A 121 -12.54 0.76 -11.25
N ILE A 122 -11.31 1.09 -11.65
CA ILE A 122 -10.44 0.24 -12.45
C ILE A 122 -9.49 -0.53 -11.51
N GLY A 123 -9.68 -1.85 -11.43
CA GLY A 123 -8.79 -2.71 -10.65
C GLY A 123 -7.37 -2.76 -11.20
N ILE A 124 -6.39 -3.02 -10.33
CA ILE A 124 -4.97 -3.01 -10.71
C ILE A 124 -4.65 -3.93 -11.88
N ASN A 125 -5.32 -5.07 -12.04
CA ASN A 125 -5.10 -6.00 -13.16
C ASN A 125 -5.43 -5.39 -14.53
N ASN A 126 -6.21 -4.31 -14.57
CA ASN A 126 -6.57 -3.58 -15.77
C ASN A 126 -5.69 -2.34 -16.02
N VAL A 127 -4.63 -2.15 -15.23
CA VAL A 127 -3.53 -1.25 -15.57
C VAL A 127 -2.47 -2.05 -16.33
N VAL A 128 -2.33 -1.74 -17.62
CA VAL A 128 -1.64 -2.57 -18.61
C VAL A 128 -0.67 -1.74 -19.44
N ARG A 129 0.23 -2.40 -20.17
CA ARG A 129 1.12 -1.75 -21.13
C ARG A 129 0.42 -1.61 -22.46
N HIS A 130 0.88 -0.70 -23.31
CA HIS A 130 0.50 -0.70 -24.72
C HIS A 130 0.78 -2.06 -25.39
N TYR A 131 1.87 -2.72 -24.99
CA TYR A 131 2.18 -4.09 -25.42
C TYR A 131 1.05 -5.09 -25.19
N ASP A 132 0.31 -4.97 -24.10
CA ASP A 132 -0.78 -5.88 -23.78
C ASP A 132 -2.02 -5.63 -24.66
N ALA A 133 -2.18 -4.39 -25.16
CA ALA A 133 -3.29 -3.98 -26.02
C ALA A 133 -3.08 -4.28 -27.52
N SER A 134 -1.83 -4.25 -28.01
CA SER A 134 -1.56 -4.38 -29.46
C SER A 134 -0.24 -5.06 -29.84
N ARG A 135 0.54 -5.54 -28.86
CA ARG A 135 1.91 -6.07 -29.05
C ARG A 135 2.96 -5.06 -29.51
N LYS A 136 2.62 -3.77 -29.62
CA LYS A 136 3.62 -2.71 -29.77
C LYS A 136 4.52 -2.71 -28.54
N ILE A 137 5.85 -2.73 -28.72
CA ILE A 137 6.81 -2.64 -27.61
C ILE A 137 6.76 -1.21 -27.04
N CYS A 138 5.82 -0.98 -26.13
CA CYS A 138 5.56 0.28 -25.46
C CYS A 138 4.95 -0.01 -24.08
N PRO A 139 5.39 0.66 -22.99
CA PRO A 139 6.45 1.67 -22.95
C PRO A 139 7.84 1.06 -23.26
N ASN A 140 8.55 1.61 -24.24
CA ASN A 140 9.84 1.08 -24.67
C ASN A 140 10.89 1.22 -23.56
N SER A 141 10.86 2.33 -22.83
CA SER A 141 11.75 2.62 -21.70
C SER A 141 11.68 1.57 -20.57
N PHE A 142 10.64 0.72 -20.56
CA PHE A 142 10.43 -0.31 -19.55
C PHE A 142 10.69 -1.74 -20.06
N CYS A 143 10.98 -1.96 -21.35
CA CYS A 143 11.00 -3.31 -21.92
C CYS A 143 12.25 -4.13 -21.58
N ASP A 144 13.35 -3.46 -21.19
CA ASP A 144 14.61 -4.10 -20.83
C ASP A 144 14.46 -5.09 -19.66
N ASN A 145 15.40 -6.04 -19.57
CA ASN A 145 15.47 -7.02 -18.49
C ASN A 145 14.14 -7.74 -18.23
N ASN A 146 13.48 -8.15 -19.31
CA ASN A 146 12.18 -8.82 -19.26
C ASN A 146 11.14 -7.99 -18.50
N TRP A 147 10.99 -6.72 -18.87
CA TRP A 147 10.00 -5.80 -18.28
C TRP A 147 10.17 -5.54 -16.78
N SER A 148 11.40 -5.58 -16.25
CA SER A 148 11.62 -5.43 -14.80
C SER A 148 11.10 -4.10 -14.24
N ARG A 149 11.27 -2.99 -14.98
CA ARG A 149 10.73 -1.66 -14.60
C ARG A 149 9.20 -1.62 -14.58
N TRP A 150 8.54 -2.40 -15.45
CA TRP A 150 7.09 -2.53 -15.42
C TRP A 150 6.62 -3.24 -14.15
N TYR A 151 7.29 -4.32 -13.75
CA TYR A 151 6.94 -5.00 -12.50
C TYR A 151 7.17 -4.10 -11.28
N ASP A 152 8.28 -3.34 -11.24
CA ASP A 152 8.51 -2.34 -10.20
C ASP A 152 7.43 -1.24 -10.19
N PHE A 153 7.00 -0.75 -11.36
CA PHE A 153 5.87 0.18 -11.46
C PHE A 153 4.58 -0.42 -10.88
N LYS A 154 4.29 -1.69 -11.18
CA LYS A 154 3.11 -2.41 -10.66
C LYS A 154 3.17 -2.64 -9.17
N ASP A 155 4.34 -2.98 -8.65
CA ASP A 155 4.57 -3.16 -7.21
C ASP A 155 4.36 -1.83 -6.49
N LYS A 156 4.91 -0.72 -7.00
CA LYS A 156 4.65 0.61 -6.44
C LYS A 156 3.19 1.00 -6.55
N LEU A 157 2.49 0.63 -7.63
CA LEU A 157 1.06 0.91 -7.79
C LEU A 157 0.20 0.13 -6.77
N CYS A 158 0.62 -1.09 -6.41
CA CYS A 158 -0.06 -1.94 -5.42
C CYS A 158 0.29 -1.58 -3.97
N ASP A 159 1.45 -0.96 -3.76
CA ASP A 159 1.84 -0.46 -2.45
C ASP A 159 0.92 0.71 -2.08
N SER A 160 0.07 0.47 -1.09
CA SER A 160 -0.88 1.44 -0.53
C SER A 160 -0.19 2.52 0.30
N THR A 161 1.10 2.77 0.07
CA THR A 161 1.82 3.95 0.54
C THR A 161 1.27 5.17 -0.18
N ILE A 162 0.07 5.59 0.24
CA ILE A 162 -0.46 6.91 -0.04
C ILE A 162 0.59 7.88 0.45
N ARG A 163 1.20 8.59 -0.49
CA ARG A 163 2.18 9.61 -0.20
C ARG A 163 1.54 10.66 0.69
N GLY A 164 2.29 10.96 1.74
CA GLY A 164 1.95 11.90 2.78
C GLY A 164 3.17 12.14 3.65
N GLU A 165 3.07 13.12 4.53
CA GLU A 165 4.17 13.55 5.37
C GLU A 165 3.75 13.56 6.84
N TRP A 166 4.65 13.09 7.70
CA TRP A 166 4.51 13.25 9.14
C TRP A 166 4.71 14.72 9.50
N ARG A 167 3.75 15.28 10.24
CA ARG A 167 3.79 16.66 10.73
C ARG A 167 3.75 16.64 12.26
N LEU A 168 4.67 17.37 12.88
CA LEU A 168 4.71 17.57 14.32
C LEU A 168 4.11 18.93 14.65
N GLU A 169 3.04 18.95 15.44
CA GLU A 169 2.39 20.16 15.93
C GLU A 169 2.02 19.96 17.41
N ASN A 170 2.31 20.96 18.26
CA ASN A 170 2.02 20.91 19.70
C ASN A 170 2.50 19.62 20.39
N ASN A 171 3.68 19.13 20.00
CA ASN A 171 4.28 17.88 20.50
C ASN A 171 3.43 16.62 20.22
N LYS A 172 2.66 16.62 19.13
CA LYS A 172 1.89 15.49 18.62
C LYS A 172 2.12 15.33 17.13
N TRP A 173 2.23 14.09 16.69
CA TRP A 173 2.36 13.75 15.28
C TRP A 173 0.99 13.58 14.64
N TRP A 174 0.83 14.02 13.40
CA TRP A 174 -0.29 13.68 12.52
C TRP A 174 0.25 13.38 11.12
N TYR A 175 -0.51 12.66 10.33
CA TYR A 175 -0.12 12.31 8.98
C TYR A 175 -0.96 13.08 7.97
N ARG A 176 -0.31 13.88 7.12
CA ARG A 176 -0.95 14.66 6.08
C ARG A 176 -0.80 13.92 4.75
N HIS A 177 -1.91 13.57 4.11
CA HIS A 177 -1.92 13.03 2.76
C HIS A 177 -1.65 14.13 1.72
N GLU A 178 -1.21 13.73 0.53
CA GLU A 178 -0.90 14.67 -0.55
C GLU A 178 -2.10 15.50 -1.03
N ASP A 179 -3.32 14.99 -0.92
CA ASP A 179 -4.55 15.71 -1.24
C ASP A 179 -4.92 16.77 -0.18
N GLY A 180 -4.10 16.90 0.88
CA GLY A 180 -4.30 17.81 1.99
C GLY A 180 -5.19 17.27 3.11
N SER A 181 -5.79 16.10 2.94
CA SER A 181 -6.51 15.41 4.00
C SER A 181 -5.53 14.79 5.03
N CYS A 182 -6.06 14.22 6.11
CA CYS A 182 -5.27 13.55 7.13
C CYS A 182 -6.00 12.34 7.69
N THR A 183 -5.23 11.36 8.15
CA THR A 183 -5.77 10.20 8.86
C THR A 183 -6.47 10.65 10.13
N ARG A 184 -7.69 10.17 10.35
CA ARG A 184 -8.45 10.41 11.59
C ARG A 184 -9.20 9.15 11.99
N ASN A 185 -9.30 8.94 13.31
CA ASN A 185 -10.17 7.96 13.94
C ASN A 185 -9.99 6.52 13.41
N GLY A 186 -8.77 6.00 13.44
CA GLY A 186 -8.54 4.65 12.93
C GLY A 186 -7.09 4.29 12.69
N TRP A 187 -6.93 3.08 12.17
CA TRP A 187 -5.66 2.50 11.80
C TRP A 187 -5.27 2.92 10.38
N GLU A 188 -3.98 3.18 10.16
CA GLU A 188 -3.42 3.35 8.82
C GLU A 188 -2.04 2.72 8.71
N LYS A 189 -1.75 2.10 7.56
CA LYS A 189 -0.44 1.55 7.24
C LYS A 189 0.37 2.56 6.43
N ILE A 190 1.43 3.10 7.03
CA ILE A 190 2.30 4.13 6.46
C ILE A 190 3.72 3.56 6.36
N ASN A 191 4.31 3.56 5.17
CA ASN A 191 5.67 3.06 4.91
C ASN A 191 5.93 1.66 5.51
N GLY A 192 4.97 0.75 5.39
CA GLY A 192 5.09 -0.63 5.87
C GLY A 192 4.67 -0.86 7.33
N SER A 193 4.47 0.20 8.12
CA SER A 193 4.13 0.11 9.55
C SER A 193 2.70 0.56 9.83
N TRP A 194 2.01 -0.09 10.77
CA TRP A 194 0.68 0.32 11.21
C TRP A 194 0.75 1.41 12.28
N TYR A 195 -0.12 2.40 12.19
CA TYR A 195 -0.30 3.51 13.12
C TYR A 195 -1.77 3.66 13.48
N LEU A 196 -2.06 4.19 14.65
CA LEU A 196 -3.43 4.44 15.11
C LEU A 196 -3.60 5.93 15.40
N PHE A 197 -4.71 6.52 14.95
CA PHE A 197 -4.99 7.94 15.10
C PHE A 197 -6.29 8.18 15.87
N ASP A 198 -6.31 9.23 16.70
CA ASP A 198 -7.53 9.65 17.39
C ASP A 198 -8.48 10.44 16.47
N GLY A 199 -9.63 10.86 17.03
CA GLY A 199 -10.67 11.58 16.27
C GLY A 199 -10.24 12.96 15.75
N GLU A 200 -9.18 13.54 16.31
CA GLU A 200 -8.63 14.82 15.86
C GLU A 200 -7.53 14.63 14.79
N GLY A 201 -7.04 13.40 14.62
CA GLY A 201 -5.99 13.04 13.67
C GLY A 201 -4.60 12.95 14.29
N TRP A 202 -4.50 12.97 15.62
CA TRP A 202 -3.21 12.77 16.28
C TRP A 202 -2.87 11.30 16.35
N MET A 203 -1.63 10.99 15.99
CA MET A 203 -1.01 9.69 16.15
C MET A 203 -0.98 9.30 17.63
N LEU A 204 -1.49 8.12 17.92
CA LEU A 204 -1.43 7.50 19.22
C LEU A 204 -0.12 6.71 19.37
N TYR A 205 0.32 6.56 20.62
CA TYR A 205 1.57 5.92 21.00
C TYR A 205 1.39 5.18 22.33
N ASN A 206 2.31 4.28 22.68
CA ASN A 206 2.23 3.36 23.83
C ASN A 206 0.97 2.46 23.82
N TRP A 207 0.60 1.93 24.97
CA TRP A 207 -0.60 1.10 25.15
C TRP A 207 -1.88 1.84 24.79
N LYS A 208 -2.63 1.28 23.85
CA LYS A 208 -3.93 1.79 23.42
C LYS A 208 -4.93 0.67 23.24
N LYS A 209 -6.18 0.96 23.61
CA LYS A 209 -7.32 0.10 23.36
C LYS A 209 -7.99 0.53 22.05
N SER A 210 -8.18 -0.40 21.13
CA SER A 210 -8.93 -0.20 19.88
C SER A 210 -9.99 -1.29 19.77
N GLY A 211 -11.26 -0.90 19.80
CA GLY A 211 -12.38 -1.83 20.05
C GLY A 211 -12.20 -2.52 21.41
N ASP A 212 -12.26 -3.85 21.42
CA ASP A 212 -12.09 -4.68 22.62
C ASP A 212 -10.66 -5.19 22.84
N LYS A 213 -9.73 -4.83 21.96
CA LYS A 213 -8.34 -5.33 21.97
C LYS A 213 -7.36 -4.25 22.44
N TRP A 214 -6.29 -4.69 23.07
CA TRP A 214 -5.14 -3.86 23.45
C TRP A 214 -4.01 -4.00 22.44
N TYR A 215 -3.35 -2.89 22.15
CA TYR A 215 -2.22 -2.78 21.24
C TYR A 215 -1.12 -1.98 21.90
N TYR A 216 0.12 -2.30 21.57
CA TYR A 216 1.25 -1.45 21.92
C TYR A 216 1.77 -0.75 20.67
N LEU A 217 1.61 0.57 20.66
CA LEU A 217 2.22 1.45 19.68
C LEU A 217 3.58 1.91 20.24
N GLY A 218 4.54 2.18 19.37
CA GLY A 218 5.85 2.72 19.74
C GLY A 218 5.76 3.99 20.57
N ASN A 219 6.91 4.54 20.98
CA ASN A 219 6.93 5.81 21.70
C ASN A 219 6.46 6.98 20.81
N LEU A 220 6.45 8.21 21.34
CA LEU A 220 5.98 9.39 20.61
C LEU A 220 6.70 9.62 19.26
N GLU A 221 7.98 9.25 19.14
CA GLU A 221 8.77 9.45 17.90
C GLU A 221 8.66 8.28 16.92
N ASP A 222 8.08 7.16 17.34
CA ASP A 222 7.99 5.93 16.57
C ASP A 222 6.54 5.66 16.16
N GLY A 223 5.62 5.58 17.12
CA GLY A 223 4.18 5.38 16.90
C GLY A 223 3.75 4.07 16.23
N SER A 224 4.69 3.31 15.66
CA SER A 224 4.39 2.08 14.94
C SER A 224 3.86 0.98 15.87
N MET A 225 2.85 0.25 15.41
CA MET A 225 2.33 -0.92 16.09
C MET A 225 3.42 -1.99 16.22
N LYS A 226 3.56 -2.53 17.43
CA LYS A 226 4.47 -3.65 17.69
C LYS A 226 3.75 -4.99 17.55
N SER A 227 4.52 -6.02 17.23
CA SER A 227 4.10 -7.41 17.10
C SER A 227 5.08 -8.32 17.85
N GLY A 228 4.65 -9.55 18.16
CA GLY A 228 5.49 -10.53 18.84
C GLY A 228 5.79 -10.18 20.30
N TRP A 229 6.96 -10.65 20.78
CA TRP A 229 7.38 -10.48 22.17
C TRP A 229 7.73 -9.02 22.49
N LEU A 230 7.14 -8.50 23.58
CA LEU A 230 7.37 -7.15 24.08
C LEU A 230 7.78 -7.19 25.56
N LEU A 231 8.93 -6.60 25.89
CA LEU A 231 9.33 -6.34 27.29
C LEU A 231 9.04 -4.89 27.65
N GLN A 232 8.15 -4.66 28.61
CA GLN A 232 7.79 -3.33 29.07
C GLN A 232 7.69 -3.31 30.60
N ASN A 233 8.38 -2.36 31.25
CA ASN A 233 8.42 -2.23 32.71
C ASN A 233 8.73 -3.55 33.44
N ASN A 234 9.70 -4.32 32.93
CA ASN A 234 10.12 -5.61 33.47
C ASN A 234 9.05 -6.73 33.37
N ASN A 235 8.00 -6.53 32.58
CA ASN A 235 6.98 -7.53 32.28
C ASN A 235 7.04 -7.93 30.81
N TRP A 236 6.94 -9.23 30.53
CA TRP A 236 6.82 -9.75 29.18
C TRP A 236 5.36 -9.80 28.75
N TYR A 237 5.11 -9.39 27.52
CA TYR A 237 3.83 -9.46 26.82
C TYR A 237 4.04 -10.16 25.48
N TYR A 238 2.96 -10.67 24.90
CA TYR A 238 2.98 -11.13 23.53
C TYR A 238 1.87 -10.44 22.75
N LEU A 239 2.27 -9.75 21.69
CA LEU A 239 1.41 -9.10 20.72
C LEU A 239 1.27 -10.06 19.53
N GLY A 240 0.09 -10.11 18.90
CA GLY A 240 -0.14 -10.90 17.71
C GLY A 240 0.84 -10.58 16.57
N ASP A 241 0.78 -11.37 15.51
CA ASP A 241 1.65 -11.22 14.34
C ASP A 241 1.52 -9.84 13.67
N GLU A 242 2.37 -9.53 12.69
CA GLU A 242 2.45 -8.21 12.03
C GLU A 242 1.11 -7.67 11.49
N GLY A 243 0.16 -8.55 11.16
CA GLY A 243 -1.18 -8.18 10.72
C GLY A 243 -2.27 -8.12 11.81
N ASP A 244 -2.00 -8.59 13.04
CA ASP A 244 -2.95 -8.58 14.15
C ASP A 244 -2.51 -7.61 15.26
N GLY A 245 -1.25 -7.66 15.73
CA GLY A 245 -0.69 -6.78 16.77
C GLY A 245 -1.41 -6.77 18.14
N ALA A 246 -2.48 -7.53 18.29
CA ALA A 246 -3.31 -7.52 19.48
C ALA A 246 -2.62 -8.27 20.64
N MET A 247 -2.60 -7.66 21.81
CA MET A 247 -2.09 -8.27 23.05
C MET A 247 -2.84 -9.56 23.36
N LYS A 248 -2.09 -10.64 23.60
CA LYS A 248 -2.62 -11.94 23.98
C LYS A 248 -2.76 -12.07 25.50
N THR A 249 -3.75 -12.86 25.89
CA THR A 249 -4.02 -13.27 27.27
C THR A 249 -4.23 -14.78 27.33
N ALA A 250 -4.27 -15.36 28.53
CA ALA A 250 -4.41 -16.78 28.78
C ALA A 250 -3.32 -17.63 28.10
N TRP A 251 -3.60 -18.91 27.86
CA TRP A 251 -2.68 -19.85 27.23
C TRP A 251 -2.46 -19.52 25.75
N GLN A 252 -1.19 -19.39 25.36
CA GLN A 252 -0.77 -19.16 23.99
C GLN A 252 0.34 -20.15 23.62
N LYS A 253 0.28 -20.69 22.41
CA LYS A 253 1.35 -21.53 21.86
C LYS A 253 2.19 -20.70 20.90
N ILE A 254 3.46 -20.49 21.24
CA ILE A 254 4.39 -19.59 20.53
C ILE A 254 5.65 -20.39 20.26
N ASP A 255 6.05 -20.48 18.98
CA ASP A 255 7.23 -21.22 18.53
C ASP A 255 7.32 -22.68 19.04
N GLY A 256 6.17 -23.33 19.19
CA GLY A 256 6.07 -24.72 19.65
C GLY A 256 5.88 -24.90 21.15
N GLU A 257 6.17 -23.86 21.96
CA GLU A 257 6.07 -23.88 23.42
C GLU A 257 4.79 -23.20 23.93
N TRP A 258 4.32 -23.60 25.10
CA TRP A 258 3.15 -23.01 25.74
C TRP A 258 3.55 -21.96 26.77
N TYR A 259 2.87 -20.82 26.74
CA TYR A 259 3.03 -19.70 27.66
C TYR A 259 1.67 -19.30 28.22
N TYR A 260 1.64 -18.74 29.43
CA TYR A 260 0.42 -18.21 30.02
C TYR A 260 0.57 -16.73 30.31
N PHE A 261 -0.38 -15.93 29.83
CA PHE A 261 -0.47 -14.50 30.08
C PHE A 261 -1.69 -14.23 30.96
N ASN A 262 -1.57 -13.37 31.99
CA ASN A 262 -2.71 -13.01 32.82
C ASN A 262 -3.70 -12.09 32.08
N ASN A 263 -4.74 -11.61 32.76
CA ASN A 263 -5.76 -10.76 32.15
C ASN A 263 -5.23 -9.39 31.73
N GLU A 264 -4.14 -8.95 32.37
CA GLU A 264 -3.38 -7.74 32.02
C GLU A 264 -2.34 -8.00 30.91
N GLY A 265 -2.27 -9.22 30.36
CA GLY A 265 -1.35 -9.61 29.29
C GLY A 265 0.10 -9.88 29.74
N ILE A 266 0.35 -9.93 31.05
CA ILE A 266 1.68 -10.18 31.61
C ILE A 266 1.95 -11.69 31.62
N MET A 267 3.05 -12.10 31.01
CA MET A 267 3.55 -13.47 31.01
C MET A 267 3.84 -13.93 32.44
N GLN A 268 3.28 -15.07 32.81
CA GLN A 268 3.51 -15.67 34.12
C GLN A 268 4.74 -16.59 34.10
N THR A 269 5.32 -16.81 35.27
CA THR A 269 6.39 -17.79 35.52
C THR A 269 6.10 -18.51 36.84
N GLY A 270 6.72 -19.67 37.06
CA GLY A 270 6.50 -20.46 38.28
C GLY A 270 5.12 -21.13 38.31
N TRP A 271 4.63 -21.39 39.52
CA TRP A 271 3.35 -22.09 39.74
C TRP A 271 2.15 -21.19 39.41
N ILE A 272 1.24 -21.72 38.60
CA ILE A 272 -0.04 -21.08 38.28
C ILE A 272 -1.20 -22.06 38.44
N LYS A 273 -2.39 -21.52 38.67
CA LYS A 273 -3.64 -22.29 38.70
C LYS A 273 -4.56 -21.81 37.59
N TYR A 274 -5.07 -22.75 36.78
CA TYR A 274 -5.98 -22.47 35.67
C TYR A 274 -7.06 -23.56 35.61
N ASN A 275 -8.34 -23.17 35.66
CA ASN A 275 -9.48 -24.09 35.70
C ASN A 275 -9.31 -25.22 36.74
N ASP A 276 -8.98 -24.85 37.98
CA ASP A 276 -8.76 -25.75 39.13
C ASP A 276 -7.62 -26.78 38.96
N LYS A 277 -6.76 -26.60 37.95
CA LYS A 277 -5.56 -27.42 37.73
C LYS A 277 -4.30 -26.60 37.97
N ASP A 278 -3.29 -27.24 38.53
CA ASP A 278 -1.98 -26.64 38.78
C ASP A 278 -1.04 -26.90 37.60
N TYR A 279 -0.30 -25.86 37.21
CA TYR A 279 0.73 -25.89 36.18
C TYR A 279 1.98 -25.18 36.72
N CYS A 280 3.13 -25.42 36.10
CA CYS A 280 4.35 -24.69 36.42
C CYS A 280 5.06 -24.26 35.13
N LEU A 281 5.56 -23.04 35.13
CA LEU A 281 6.26 -22.42 34.01
C LEU A 281 7.72 -22.17 34.41
N TYR A 282 8.65 -22.42 33.49
CA TYR A 282 10.05 -22.06 33.67
C TYR A 282 10.24 -20.54 33.80
N SER A 283 11.44 -20.10 34.19
CA SER A 283 11.77 -18.66 34.30
C SER A 283 11.71 -17.91 32.96
N ASN A 284 11.83 -18.62 31.84
CA ASN A 284 11.61 -18.07 30.50
C ASN A 284 10.12 -18.07 30.09
N GLY A 285 9.21 -18.50 30.97
CA GLY A 285 7.76 -18.56 30.75
C GLY A 285 7.24 -19.82 30.08
N SER A 286 8.10 -20.67 29.52
CA SER A 286 7.65 -21.90 28.85
C SER A 286 7.09 -22.92 29.83
N MET A 287 6.02 -23.62 29.44
CA MET A 287 5.31 -24.57 30.27
C MET A 287 6.08 -25.88 30.47
N ILE A 288 6.18 -26.30 31.73
CA ILE A 288 6.74 -27.60 32.08
C ILE A 288 5.75 -28.70 31.70
N ARG A 289 6.20 -29.71 30.93
CA ARG A 289 5.39 -30.85 30.47
C ARG A 289 6.25 -32.08 30.23
N ASN A 290 5.63 -33.27 30.25
CA ASN A 290 6.28 -34.55 29.95
C ASN A 290 7.53 -34.87 30.79
N CYS A 291 7.52 -34.53 32.07
CA CYS A 291 8.65 -34.80 32.97
C CYS A 291 8.22 -34.96 34.43
N GLU A 292 9.15 -35.35 35.29
CA GLU A 292 8.99 -35.31 36.74
C GLU A 292 9.97 -34.28 37.33
N LEU A 293 9.45 -33.33 38.11
CA LEU A 293 10.24 -32.24 38.70
C LEU A 293 9.57 -31.76 40.00
N TYR A 294 10.37 -31.37 40.99
CA TYR A 294 9.88 -30.82 42.27
C TYR A 294 8.88 -31.70 43.06
N GLY A 295 8.89 -33.03 42.86
CA GLY A 295 7.92 -33.94 43.49
C GLY A 295 6.56 -33.97 42.79
N TYR A 296 6.51 -33.57 41.52
CA TYR A 296 5.32 -33.61 40.66
C TYR A 296 5.64 -34.30 39.34
N ARG A 297 4.66 -35.02 38.80
CA ARG A 297 4.63 -35.49 37.41
C ARG A 297 3.84 -34.48 36.57
N PHE A 298 4.46 -33.96 35.53
CA PHE A 298 3.86 -33.05 34.56
C PHE A 298 3.45 -33.82 33.31
N MET A 299 2.14 -33.80 33.01
CA MET A 299 1.54 -34.48 31.86
C MET A 299 1.85 -33.77 30.54
N GLU A 300 1.40 -34.31 29.41
CA GLU A 300 1.61 -33.70 28.09
C GLU A 300 0.95 -32.31 27.95
N ASP A 301 -0.22 -32.15 28.55
CA ASP A 301 -0.94 -30.89 28.65
C ASP A 301 -0.36 -29.94 29.72
N GLY A 302 0.71 -30.34 30.41
CA GLY A 302 1.39 -29.57 31.45
C GLY A 302 0.77 -29.65 32.84
N MET A 303 -0.35 -30.39 33.00
CA MET A 303 -0.99 -30.53 34.30
C MET A 303 -0.04 -31.22 35.30
N ALA A 304 0.13 -30.62 36.47
CA ALA A 304 0.97 -31.14 37.53
C ALA A 304 0.19 -32.04 38.50
N VAL A 305 0.68 -33.25 38.73
CA VAL A 305 0.12 -34.20 39.69
C VAL A 305 1.20 -34.55 40.71
N LYS A 306 0.91 -34.40 42.00
CA LYS A 306 1.85 -34.70 43.08
C LYS A 306 2.14 -36.21 43.11
N ILE A 307 3.41 -36.57 43.27
CA ILE A 307 3.89 -37.96 43.40
C ILE A 307 4.40 -38.26 44.81
#